data_AF-A0A838A571-F1
#
_entry.id   AF-A0A838A571-F1
#
_cell.length_a   1.000
_cell.length_b   1.000
_cell.length_c   1.000
_cell.angle_alpha   90.00
_cell.angle_beta   90.00
_cell.angle_gamma   90.00
#
_symmetry.space_group_name_H-M   'P 1'
#
loop_
_entity.id
_entity.type
_entity.pdbx_description
1 polymer ?
#
loop_
_entity_poly.entity_id
_entity_poly.type
_entity_poly.pdbx_seq_one_letter_code
_entity_poly.pdbx_strand_id
1 'polypeptide(L)'
;MPEVVWNLITSEKFVLTDWVLELDGPITPQTGFSLSIKTAAIPGTAFAGHFDCQFLNVRPNEQLAFRLTSIAANPRTFHGIWALSQAGDGTNLSFTLSGFASKPLSHVPVHRILEKALERLVPQLPHLHL
;
A
#
# COMPACT_ATOMS: atom_id res chain seq x y z
N MET A 1 -3.17 -16.40 -10.62
CA MET A 1 -3.20 -17.21 -9.38
C MET A 1 -2.95 -16.30 -8.18
N PRO A 2 -3.87 -16.24 -7.20
CA PRO A 2 -3.81 -15.31 -6.07
C PRO A 2 -2.53 -15.42 -5.24
N GLU A 3 -1.96 -16.61 -5.09
CA GLU A 3 -0.71 -16.83 -4.36
C GLU A 3 0.48 -16.06 -4.95
N VAL A 4 0.59 -16.03 -6.28
CA VAL A 4 1.69 -15.31 -6.96
C VAL A 4 1.54 -13.81 -6.73
N VAL A 5 0.31 -13.29 -6.84
CA VAL A 5 0.02 -11.87 -6.60
C VAL A 5 0.24 -11.52 -5.14
N TRP A 6 -0.17 -12.38 -4.21
CA TRP A 6 0.03 -12.22 -2.78
C TRP A 6 1.51 -12.08 -2.42
N ASN A 7 2.31 -13.05 -2.86
CA ASN A 7 3.75 -13.05 -2.61
C ASN A 7 4.42 -11.78 -3.16
N LEU A 8 3.94 -11.26 -4.30
CA LEU A 8 4.41 -10.00 -4.84
C LEU A 8 4.04 -8.83 -3.93
N ILE A 9 2.74 -8.63 -3.61
CA ILE A 9 2.29 -7.45 -2.87
C ILE A 9 2.76 -7.40 -1.41
N THR A 10 3.13 -8.54 -0.82
CA THR A 10 3.74 -8.61 0.52
C THR A 10 5.26 -8.64 0.50
N SER A 11 5.89 -8.62 -0.68
CA SER A 11 7.36 -8.62 -0.79
C SER A 11 7.94 -7.24 -0.52
N GLU A 12 9.10 -7.21 0.13
CA GLU A 12 9.88 -5.98 0.30
C GLU A 12 10.23 -5.36 -1.05
N LYS A 13 10.55 -6.19 -2.06
CA LYS A 13 10.88 -5.73 -3.40
C LYS A 13 9.77 -4.87 -3.98
N PHE A 14 8.51 -5.28 -3.86
CA PHE A 14 7.36 -4.52 -4.32
C PHE A 14 7.12 -3.25 -3.49
N VAL A 15 7.19 -3.37 -2.17
CA VAL A 15 6.95 -2.21 -1.29
C VAL A 15 8.00 -1.12 -1.52
N LEU A 16 9.27 -1.51 -1.68
CA LEU A 16 10.42 -0.62 -1.89
C LEU A 16 10.58 -0.09 -3.32
N THR A 17 9.79 -0.55 -4.31
CA THR A 17 10.07 -0.20 -5.72
C THR A 17 9.64 1.21 -6.10
N ASP A 18 8.71 1.83 -5.37
CA ASP A 18 8.01 3.02 -5.86
C ASP A 18 7.74 4.10 -4.82
N TRP A 19 6.95 3.78 -3.80
CA TRP A 19 6.41 4.78 -2.88
C TRP A 19 7.09 4.74 -1.51
N VAL A 20 7.61 3.58 -1.11
CA VAL A 20 8.42 3.40 0.08
C VAL A 20 9.90 3.43 -0.32
N LEU A 21 10.65 4.35 0.25
CA LEU A 21 12.09 4.51 0.11
C LEU A 21 12.86 3.60 1.06
N GLU A 22 12.29 3.32 2.23
CA GLU A 22 12.96 2.60 3.31
C GLU A 22 11.94 1.87 4.18
N LEU A 23 12.30 0.66 4.61
CA LEU A 23 11.57 -0.15 5.59
C LEU A 23 12.44 -0.32 6.82
N ASP A 24 11.87 -0.14 8.00
CA ASP A 24 12.55 -0.41 9.27
C ASP A 24 12.40 -1.89 9.64
N GLY A 25 13.06 -2.76 8.86
CA GLY A 25 13.06 -4.21 9.04
C GLY A 25 12.20 -4.99 8.05
N PRO A 26 12.21 -6.33 8.15
CA PRO A 26 11.57 -7.19 7.16
C PRO A 26 10.04 -7.23 7.31
N ILE A 27 9.33 -7.36 6.19
CA ILE A 27 7.87 -7.46 6.20
C ILE A 27 7.43 -8.86 6.66
N THR A 28 6.65 -8.92 7.74
CA THR A 28 5.96 -10.16 8.15
C THR A 28 4.45 -9.99 7.95
N PRO A 29 3.83 -10.66 6.96
CA PRO A 29 2.38 -10.56 6.71
C PRO A 29 1.60 -11.33 7.77
N GLN A 30 1.52 -10.76 8.97
CA GLN A 30 0.71 -11.25 10.09
C GLN A 30 -0.12 -10.11 10.69
N THR A 31 -1.32 -10.43 11.17
CA THR A 31 -2.16 -9.46 11.89
C THR A 31 -1.42 -8.95 13.14
N GLY A 32 -1.47 -7.64 13.36
CA GLY A 32 -0.79 -6.96 14.47
C GLY A 32 0.66 -6.55 14.16
N PHE A 33 1.26 -7.07 13.07
CA PHE A 33 2.61 -6.65 12.66
C PHE A 33 2.65 -5.15 12.40
N SER A 34 3.73 -4.51 12.82
CA SER A 34 3.93 -3.08 12.61
C SER A 34 5.36 -2.84 12.13
N LEU A 35 5.50 -1.86 11.26
CA LEU A 35 6.79 -1.41 10.73
C LEU A 35 6.74 0.08 10.41
N SER A 36 7.86 0.75 10.56
CA SER A 36 8.03 2.12 10.08
C SER A 36 8.37 2.07 8.60
N ILE A 37 7.71 2.92 7.81
CA ILE A 37 7.99 3.07 6.39
C ILE A 37 8.34 4.54 6.09
N LYS A 38 9.36 4.73 5.27
CA LYS A 38 9.72 6.04 4.75
C LYS A 38 9.31 6.12 3.30
N THR A 39 8.75 7.25 2.91
CA THR A 39 8.21 7.55 1.59
C THR A 39 8.78 8.89 1.14
N ALA A 40 8.60 9.25 -0.13
CA ALA A 40 8.92 10.60 -0.56
C ALA A 40 8.03 11.61 0.18
N ALA A 41 8.63 12.72 0.63
CA ALA A 41 7.87 13.84 1.14
C ALA A 41 6.89 14.33 0.06
N ILE A 42 5.68 14.73 0.47
CA ILE A 42 4.68 15.24 -0.48
C ILE A 42 4.93 16.75 -0.65
N PRO A 43 5.34 17.21 -1.85
CA PRO A 43 5.64 18.62 -2.07
C PRO A 43 4.43 19.51 -1.73
N GLY A 44 4.69 20.65 -1.08
CA GLY A 44 3.64 21.58 -0.66
C GLY A 44 2.88 21.17 0.60
N THR A 45 3.36 20.16 1.34
CA THR A 45 2.81 19.76 2.66
C THR A 45 3.90 19.72 3.73
N ALA A 46 3.51 19.73 5.00
CA ALA A 46 4.43 19.53 6.13
C ALA A 46 4.78 18.05 6.37
N PHE A 47 4.37 17.15 5.47
CA PHE A 47 4.61 15.72 5.62
C PHE A 47 6.02 15.35 5.15
N ALA A 48 6.86 14.91 6.10
CA ALA A 48 8.26 14.58 5.88
C ALA A 48 8.49 13.18 5.26
N GLY A 49 7.43 12.45 4.91
CA GLY A 49 7.56 11.15 4.26
C GLY A 49 7.50 9.94 5.20
N HIS A 50 7.23 10.08 6.50
CA HIS A 50 7.33 8.96 7.44
C HIS A 50 5.95 8.46 7.89
N PHE A 51 5.71 7.14 7.83
CA PHE A 51 4.51 6.50 8.36
C PHE A 51 4.85 5.33 9.29
N ASP A 52 4.08 5.20 10.37
CA ASP A 52 3.92 3.93 11.06
C ASP A 52 2.85 3.12 10.32
N CYS A 53 3.22 1.92 9.86
CA CYS A 53 2.31 0.97 9.24
C CYS A 53 1.97 -0.15 10.23
N GLN A 54 0.68 -0.49 10.37
CA GLN A 54 0.22 -1.65 11.12
C GLN A 54 -0.70 -2.51 10.25
N PHE A 55 -0.44 -3.82 10.20
CA PHE A 55 -1.33 -4.80 9.59
C PHE A 55 -2.49 -5.09 10.53
N LEU A 56 -3.69 -4.70 10.12
CA LEU A 56 -4.91 -4.82 10.91
C LEU A 56 -5.57 -6.18 10.75
N ASN A 57 -5.51 -6.74 9.54
CA ASN A 57 -6.02 -8.06 9.25
C ASN A 57 -5.28 -8.64 8.04
N VAL A 58 -4.79 -9.87 8.17
CA VAL A 58 -4.11 -10.59 7.10
C VAL A 58 -4.81 -11.90 6.84
N ARG A 59 -5.35 -12.05 5.63
CA ARG A 59 -5.92 -13.28 5.10
C ARG A 59 -5.07 -13.68 3.89
N PRO A 60 -4.14 -14.64 4.04
CA PRO A 60 -3.24 -15.03 2.96
C PRO A 60 -3.98 -15.31 1.66
N ASN A 61 -3.45 -14.80 0.55
CA ASN A 61 -3.99 -14.93 -0.81
C ASN A 61 -5.38 -14.29 -1.05
N GLU A 62 -5.93 -13.58 -0.07
CA GLU A 62 -7.26 -12.99 -0.14
C GLU A 62 -7.26 -11.49 0.20
N GLN A 63 -6.64 -11.09 1.31
CA GLN A 63 -6.74 -9.72 1.79
C GLN A 63 -5.61 -9.31 2.74
N LEU A 64 -5.07 -8.11 2.52
CA LEU A 64 -4.20 -7.42 3.47
C LEU A 64 -4.82 -6.07 3.80
N ALA A 65 -5.31 -5.91 5.03
CA ALA A 65 -5.77 -4.63 5.56
C ALA A 65 -4.71 -4.03 6.48
N PHE A 66 -4.44 -2.74 6.31
CA PHE A 66 -3.40 -2.04 7.06
C PHE A 66 -3.79 -0.60 7.38
N ARG A 67 -3.14 -0.04 8.39
CA ARG A 67 -3.25 1.37 8.79
C ARG A 67 -1.92 2.05 8.61
N LEU A 68 -1.91 3.23 8.00
CA LEU A 68 -0.75 4.12 7.92
C LEU A 68 -1.01 5.34 8.81
N THR A 69 -0.10 5.66 9.71
CA THR A 69 -0.17 6.87 10.55
C THR A 69 1.04 7.73 10.29
N SER A 70 0.86 8.96 9.81
CA SER A 70 1.99 9.84 9.50
C SER A 70 2.68 10.31 10.77
N ILE A 71 4.00 10.25 10.81
CA ILE A 71 4.81 10.81 11.90
C ILE A 71 5.01 12.30 11.64
N ALA A 72 4.15 13.13 12.23
CA ALA A 72 4.16 14.59 12.10
C ALA A 72 3.49 15.25 13.31
N ALA A 73 3.65 16.57 13.47
CA ALA A 73 3.02 17.32 14.57
C ALA A 73 1.48 17.18 14.60
N ASN A 74 0.85 17.01 13.42
CA ASN A 74 -0.57 16.68 13.27
C ASN A 74 -0.68 15.37 12.46
N PRO A 75 -0.69 14.21 13.14
CA PRO A 75 -0.75 12.92 12.47
C PRO A 75 -2.04 12.76 11.65
N ARG A 76 -1.90 12.18 10.45
CA ARG A 76 -3.00 11.71 9.62
C ARG A 76 -2.97 10.20 9.56
N THR A 77 -4.15 9.62 9.57
CA THR A 77 -4.32 8.17 9.51
C THR A 77 -5.04 7.78 8.24
N PHE A 78 -4.51 6.78 7.54
CA PHE A 78 -5.10 6.18 6.37
C PHE A 78 -5.33 4.69 6.61
N HIS A 79 -6.38 4.16 5.98
CA HIS A 79 -6.69 2.73 6.03
C HIS A 79 -6.63 2.17 4.61
N GLY A 80 -5.72 1.24 4.40
CA GLY A 80 -5.48 0.57 3.14
C GLY A 80 -6.00 -0.87 3.16
N ILE A 81 -6.55 -1.31 2.04
CA ILE A 81 -6.94 -2.70 1.82
C ILE A 81 -6.46 -3.12 0.43
N TRP A 82 -5.62 -4.15 0.39
CA TRP A 82 -5.44 -4.97 -0.80
C TRP A 82 -6.38 -6.16 -0.72
N ALA A 83 -7.20 -6.37 -1.75
CA ALA A 83 -8.07 -7.53 -1.83
C ALA A 83 -7.88 -8.26 -3.15
N LEU A 84 -7.71 -9.58 -3.07
CA LEU A 84 -7.48 -10.49 -4.16
C LEU A 84 -8.70 -11.38 -4.33
N SER A 85 -9.07 -11.64 -5.58
CA SER A 85 -10.05 -12.68 -5.90
C SER A 85 -9.67 -13.40 -7.19
N GLN A 86 -10.01 -14.69 -7.27
CA GLN A 86 -9.83 -15.45 -8.51
C GLN A 86 -10.76 -14.90 -9.59
N ALA A 87 -10.25 -14.70 -10.80
CA ALA A 87 -11.03 -14.25 -11.94
C ALA A 87 -10.62 -15.02 -13.20
N GLY A 88 -11.40 -16.03 -13.58
CA GLY A 88 -11.04 -16.92 -14.69
C GLY A 88 -9.69 -17.61 -14.44
N ASP A 89 -8.77 -17.46 -15.39
CA ASP A 89 -7.36 -17.89 -15.31
C ASP A 89 -6.45 -16.88 -14.57
N GLY A 90 -6.96 -15.67 -14.33
CA GLY A 90 -6.24 -14.57 -13.70
C GLY A 90 -6.54 -14.33 -12.23
N THR A 91 -6.18 -13.14 -11.77
CA THR A 91 -6.45 -12.68 -10.40
C THR A 91 -6.83 -11.20 -10.46
N ASN A 92 -7.96 -10.88 -9.86
CA ASN A 92 -8.36 -9.49 -9.63
C ASN A 92 -7.63 -8.99 -8.40
N LEU A 93 -6.96 -7.84 -8.52
CA LEU A 93 -6.34 -7.14 -7.40
C LEU A 93 -6.96 -5.76 -7.28
N SER A 94 -7.62 -5.51 -6.15
CA SER A 94 -8.16 -4.20 -5.83
C SER A 94 -7.36 -3.56 -4.69
N PHE A 95 -7.17 -2.26 -4.81
CA PHE A 95 -6.61 -1.42 -3.76
C PHE A 95 -7.60 -0.35 -3.33
N THR A 96 -7.87 -0.27 -2.04
CA THR A 96 -8.67 0.82 -1.45
C THR A 96 -7.82 1.55 -0.42
N LEU A 97 -7.71 2.87 -0.54
CA LEU A 97 -7.14 3.73 0.51
C LEU A 97 -8.20 4.74 0.95
N SER A 98 -8.39 4.87 2.27
CA SER A 98 -9.35 5.78 2.88
C SER A 98 -8.71 6.57 4.03
N GLY A 99 -9.44 7.54 4.59
CA GLY A 99 -8.92 8.46 5.63
C GLY A 99 -8.54 9.85 5.11
N PHE A 100 -8.83 10.14 3.84
CA PHE A 100 -8.66 11.47 3.24
C PHE A 100 -9.67 12.46 3.82
N ALA A 101 -9.20 13.65 4.25
CA ALA A 101 -10.07 14.72 4.71
C ALA A 101 -10.88 15.33 3.55
N SER A 102 -12.12 15.75 3.83
CA SER A 102 -13.08 16.19 2.80
C SER A 102 -12.83 17.58 2.22
N LYS A 103 -12.01 18.46 2.84
CA LYS A 103 -11.73 19.82 2.34
C LYS A 103 -10.42 20.42 2.87
N PRO A 104 -9.72 21.25 2.07
CA PRO A 104 -9.23 20.96 0.74
C PRO A 104 -7.75 20.59 0.84
N LEU A 105 -7.42 19.33 0.63
CA LEU A 105 -6.09 18.96 0.16
C LEU A 105 -6.34 18.30 -1.19
N SER A 106 -5.70 18.82 -2.22
CA SER A 106 -5.63 18.15 -3.50
C SER A 106 -5.03 16.77 -3.23
N HIS A 107 -5.86 15.72 -3.27
CA HIS A 107 -5.42 14.34 -3.09
C HIS A 107 -4.72 13.80 -4.35
N VAL A 108 -4.59 14.64 -5.39
CA VAL A 108 -3.95 14.34 -6.68
C VAL A 108 -2.55 13.74 -6.51
N PRO A 109 -1.66 14.21 -5.62
CA PRO A 109 -0.35 13.61 -5.45
C PRO A 109 -0.43 12.17 -4.93
N VAL A 110 -1.33 11.89 -3.99
CA VAL A 110 -1.51 10.54 -3.43
C VAL A 110 -2.13 9.61 -4.46
N HIS A 111 -3.18 10.06 -5.17
CA HIS A 111 -3.78 9.31 -6.27
C HIS A 111 -2.74 8.94 -7.33
N ARG A 112 -1.91 9.90 -7.77
CA ARG A 112 -0.87 9.66 -8.77
C ARG A 112 0.19 8.66 -8.31
N ILE A 113 0.54 8.67 -7.01
CA ILE A 113 1.49 7.70 -6.45
C ILE A 113 0.88 6.29 -6.49
N LEU A 114 -0.40 6.16 -6.12
CA LEU A 114 -1.11 4.88 -6.14
C LEU A 114 -1.31 4.35 -7.57
N GLU A 115 -1.69 5.21 -8.52
CA GLU A 115 -1.80 4.86 -9.93
C GLU A 115 -0.48 4.31 -10.48
N LYS A 116 0.65 4.97 -10.21
CA LYS A 116 1.97 4.51 -10.64
C LYS A 116 2.37 3.16 -10.04
N ALA A 117 2.04 2.93 -8.76
CA ALA A 117 2.30 1.65 -8.11
C ALA A 117 1.48 0.51 -8.77
N LEU A 118 0.22 0.79 -9.10
CA LEU A 118 -0.65 -0.18 -9.79
C LEU A 118 -0.19 -0.42 -11.25
N GLU A 119 0.19 0.61 -11.99
CA GLU A 119 0.71 0.49 -13.36
C GLU A 119 1.96 -0.41 -13.45
N ARG A 120 2.80 -0.43 -12.42
CA ARG A 120 4.01 -1.27 -12.37
C ARG A 120 3.75 -2.71 -11.95
N LEU A 121 2.57 -3.02 -11.41
CA LEU A 121 2.16 -4.40 -11.12
C LEU A 121 1.79 -5.16 -12.40
N VAL A 122 1.18 -4.47 -13.38
CA VAL A 122 0.65 -5.10 -14.61
C VAL A 122 1.73 -5.84 -15.42
N PRO A 123 2.93 -5.27 -15.68
CA PRO A 123 3.97 -5.96 -16.45
C PRO A 123 4.58 -7.16 -15.71
N GLN A 124 4.53 -7.17 -14.38
CA GLN A 124 5.10 -8.25 -13.55
C GLN A 124 4.14 -9.45 -13.44
N LEU A 125 2.87 -9.25 -13.80
CA LEU A 125 1.81 -10.25 -13.68
C LEU A 125 0.89 -10.16 -14.92
N PRO A 126 1.23 -10.86 -16.03
CA PRO A 126 0.47 -10.77 -17.28
C PRO A 126 -0.99 -11.27 -17.19
N HIS A 127 -1.37 -11.91 -16.07
CA HIS A 127 -2.73 -12.36 -15.77
C HIS A 127 -3.39 -11.56 -14.62
N LEU A 128 -2.87 -10.37 -14.29
CA LEU A 128 -3.44 -9.46 -13.30
C LEU A 128 -4.50 -8.58 -13.95
N HIS A 129 -5.69 -8.56 -13.33
CA HIS A 129 -6.75 -7.62 -13.66
C HIS A 129 -6.88 -6.62 -12.50
N LEU A 130 -6.85 -5.33 -12.82
CA LEU A 130 -7.00 -4.22 -11.87
C LEU A 130 -8.46 -3.77 -11.77
#